data_AF-A0A0A2A9X2-F1
#
_entry.id   AF-A0A0A2A9X2-F1
#
_cell.length_a   1.000
_cell.length_b   1.000
_cell.length_c   1.000
_cell.angle_alpha   90.00
_cell.angle_beta   90.00
_cell.angle_gamma   90.00
#
_symmetry.space_group_name_H-M   'P 1'
#
loop_
_entity.id
_entity.type
_entity.pdbx_description
1 polymer ?
#
loop_
_entity_poly.entity_id
_entity_poly.type
_entity_poly.pdbx_seq_one_letter_code
_entity_poly.pdbx_strand_id
1 'polypeptide(L)'
;MIFKLLIVFVLSSIPLPIKTETKIPISQTCDEKKYNQNYKYYEMQEAHDFGRKIQNLLAKKDLKGIYKIVLIDELKNGPRKAYLRSKSFDQIFPKEWVSKITTSKIPCNSLGWRGFQLADGLIWYDLTPSGKWSIQSINGVNQENFEDNNIVGWRTKKGIISPTCLPTFGHFENTKINFYSEKFKIKDKIKFKTSPGKYIGKTIPINYQIEHPTHIKGRNNYVYSLTTNLNDCFKWSLQNGFGKKKSEKYELVAFNNFIYLKNRYEKNKKYDHFKPHYKILKKIDLKTCNKLAKQLTNKCKEAYLISIGYQSGGTIGWLGGYYIFGLIEEKNNEYIVPLKFFNLKNLALNFLEKN
;
A
#
# COMPACT_ATOMS: atom_id res chain seq x y z
N MET A 1 -58.29 37.11 -53.54
CA MET A 1 -58.65 36.67 -52.17
C MET A 1 -57.47 35.85 -51.63
N ILE A 2 -56.58 36.48 -50.87
CA ILE A 2 -55.31 35.89 -50.42
C ILE A 2 -55.54 35.24 -49.05
N PHE A 3 -55.42 33.92 -48.97
CA PHE A 3 -55.49 33.18 -47.71
C PHE A 3 -54.12 33.23 -47.01
N LYS A 4 -54.08 33.88 -45.84
CA LYS A 4 -52.96 33.80 -44.89
C LYS A 4 -52.97 32.41 -44.23
N LEU A 5 -51.90 31.64 -44.40
CA LEU A 5 -51.67 30.44 -43.61
C LEU A 5 -50.75 30.81 -42.43
N LEU A 6 -51.33 30.84 -41.22
CA LEU A 6 -50.62 31.01 -39.96
C LEU A 6 -50.08 29.64 -39.55
N ILE A 7 -48.75 29.46 -39.53
CA ILE A 7 -48.11 28.26 -38.98
C ILE A 7 -47.80 28.54 -37.51
N VAL A 8 -48.52 27.85 -36.62
CA VAL A 8 -48.27 27.86 -35.17
C VAL A 8 -47.17 26.86 -34.85
N PHE A 9 -46.03 27.35 -34.37
CA PHE A 9 -44.96 26.52 -33.78
C PHE A 9 -45.40 26.01 -32.41
N VAL A 10 -45.74 24.73 -32.32
CA VAL A 10 -45.94 24.05 -31.04
C VAL A 10 -44.55 23.70 -30.49
N LEU A 11 -44.08 24.47 -29.51
CA LEU A 11 -42.92 24.14 -28.69
C LEU A 11 -43.23 22.87 -27.90
N SER A 12 -42.78 21.72 -28.38
CA SER A 12 -42.76 20.50 -27.59
C SER A 12 -41.75 20.67 -26.45
N SER A 13 -42.25 21.00 -25.27
CA SER A 13 -41.46 20.98 -24.03
C SER A 13 -40.99 19.54 -23.78
N ILE A 14 -39.73 19.26 -24.12
CA ILE A 14 -39.06 18.03 -23.71
C ILE A 14 -39.01 18.04 -22.18
N PRO A 15 -39.62 17.07 -21.47
CA PRO A 15 -39.50 17.02 -20.03
C PRO A 15 -38.03 16.77 -19.67
N LEU A 16 -37.43 17.72 -18.95
CA LEU A 16 -36.14 17.53 -18.30
C LEU A 16 -36.22 16.26 -17.43
N PRO A 17 -35.22 15.36 -17.50
CA PRO A 17 -35.22 14.18 -16.65
C PRO A 17 -35.22 14.61 -15.19
N ILE A 18 -36.27 14.20 -14.47
CA ILE A 18 -36.44 14.38 -13.04
C ILE A 18 -35.18 13.84 -12.36
N LYS A 19 -34.48 14.70 -11.61
CA LYS A 19 -33.41 14.27 -10.69
C LYS A 19 -34.03 13.25 -9.74
N THR A 20 -33.75 11.97 -9.96
CA THR A 20 -34.03 10.93 -8.97
C THR A 20 -33.18 11.25 -7.74
N GLU A 21 -33.80 11.80 -6.70
CA GLU A 21 -33.17 11.86 -5.39
C GLU A 21 -32.73 10.45 -5.00
N THR A 22 -31.43 10.28 -4.78
CA THR A 22 -30.86 9.04 -4.24
C THR A 22 -31.47 8.79 -2.87
N LYS A 23 -32.53 7.98 -2.82
CA LYS A 23 -33.15 7.53 -1.58
C LYS A 23 -32.25 6.48 -0.94
N ILE A 24 -31.62 6.85 0.18
CA ILE A 24 -30.88 5.92 1.01
C ILE A 24 -31.86 4.85 1.53
N PRO A 25 -31.51 3.55 1.50
CA PRO A 25 -32.36 2.49 2.01
C PRO A 25 -32.87 2.78 3.43
N ILE A 26 -34.11 2.36 3.70
CA ILE A 26 -34.77 2.55 4.98
C ILE A 26 -33.93 1.90 6.09
N SER A 27 -33.91 2.57 7.24
CA SER A 27 -33.23 2.08 8.43
C SER A 27 -33.69 0.68 8.84
N GLN A 28 -32.77 -0.26 8.93
CA GLN A 28 -32.99 -1.53 9.66
C GLN A 28 -32.37 -1.46 11.05
N THR A 29 -32.97 -2.18 12.00
CA THR A 29 -32.39 -2.47 13.31
C THR A 29 -31.55 -3.75 13.22
N CYS A 30 -30.35 -3.71 13.77
CA CYS A 30 -29.46 -4.86 13.87
C CYS A 30 -29.63 -5.50 15.25
N ASP A 31 -30.41 -6.58 15.32
CA ASP A 31 -30.63 -7.37 16.54
C ASP A 31 -29.72 -8.60 16.56
N GLU A 32 -28.96 -8.78 17.65
CA GLU A 32 -28.05 -9.90 17.86
C GLU A 32 -28.71 -11.26 17.67
N LYS A 33 -29.96 -11.44 18.13
CA LYS A 33 -30.69 -12.72 18.04
C LYS A 33 -31.03 -13.11 16.60
N LYS A 34 -31.13 -12.12 15.71
CA LYS A 34 -31.45 -12.32 14.29
C LYS A 34 -30.19 -12.53 13.44
N TYR A 35 -29.06 -11.95 13.85
CA TYR A 35 -27.87 -11.85 13.00
C TYR A 35 -26.66 -12.67 13.48
N ASN A 36 -26.70 -13.32 14.65
CA ASN A 36 -25.64 -14.19 15.19
C ASN A 36 -24.24 -13.54 15.11
N GLN A 37 -23.90 -12.71 16.09
CA GLN A 37 -22.63 -11.99 16.10
C GLN A 37 -21.43 -12.94 16.13
N ASN A 38 -20.60 -12.88 15.09
CA ASN A 38 -19.40 -13.71 15.00
C ASN A 38 -18.21 -13.15 15.80
N TYR A 39 -18.20 -11.85 16.10
CA TYR A 39 -17.07 -11.15 16.71
C TYR A 39 -17.52 -10.14 17.75
N LYS A 40 -17.04 -10.25 18.99
CA LYS A 40 -17.47 -9.43 20.14
C LYS A 40 -16.75 -8.08 20.29
N TYR A 41 -16.01 -7.63 19.28
CA TYR A 41 -15.20 -6.40 19.39
C TYR A 41 -15.95 -5.12 18.99
N TYR A 42 -17.21 -5.22 18.55
CA TYR A 42 -18.04 -4.11 18.10
C TYR A 42 -19.50 -4.30 18.51
N GLU A 43 -20.25 -3.20 18.54
CA GLU A 43 -21.71 -3.21 18.64
C GLU A 43 -22.33 -3.17 17.24
N MET A 44 -23.23 -4.10 16.91
CA MET A 44 -23.77 -4.22 15.54
C MET A 44 -24.49 -2.95 15.08
N GLN A 45 -25.30 -2.37 15.96
CA GLN A 45 -26.08 -1.19 15.63
C GLN A 45 -25.19 0.03 15.37
N GLU A 46 -24.13 0.21 16.17
CA GLU A 46 -23.17 1.30 15.94
C GLU A 46 -22.45 1.17 14.60
N ALA A 47 -22.04 -0.04 14.23
CA ALA A 47 -21.40 -0.31 12.95
C ALA A 47 -22.32 0.03 11.76
N HIS A 48 -23.59 -0.34 11.91
CA HIS A 48 -24.61 -0.07 10.91
C HIS A 48 -24.92 1.43 10.80
N ASP A 49 -25.05 2.13 11.93
CA ASP A 49 -25.28 3.57 11.97
C ASP A 49 -24.10 4.35 11.39
N PHE A 50 -22.87 3.87 11.61
CA PHE A 50 -21.68 4.43 10.95
C PHE A 50 -21.72 4.23 9.43
N GLY A 51 -22.12 3.05 8.95
CA GLY A 51 -22.36 2.80 7.52
C GLY A 51 -23.38 3.78 6.93
N ARG A 52 -24.47 4.06 7.65
CA ARG A 52 -25.47 5.06 7.24
C ARG A 52 -24.91 6.47 7.23
N LYS A 53 -24.11 6.83 8.24
CA LYS A 53 -23.43 8.12 8.29
C LYS A 53 -22.58 8.34 7.04
N ILE A 54 -21.87 7.32 6.55
CA ILE A 54 -21.12 7.37 5.30
C ILE A 54 -22.05 7.63 4.10
N GLN A 55 -23.13 6.85 3.95
CA GLN A 55 -24.10 7.04 2.86
C GLN A 55 -24.71 8.45 2.87
N ASN A 56 -25.08 8.97 4.05
CA ASN A 56 -25.61 10.32 4.22
C ASN A 56 -24.63 11.40 3.77
N LEU A 57 -23.34 11.26 4.13
CA LEU A 57 -22.30 12.21 3.74
C LEU A 57 -22.08 12.19 2.22
N LEU A 58 -22.11 11.00 1.60
CA LEU A 58 -22.01 10.86 0.14
C LEU A 58 -23.21 11.45 -0.59
N ALA A 59 -24.43 11.19 -0.12
CA ALA A 59 -25.65 11.75 -0.71
C ALA A 59 -25.69 13.29 -0.63
N LYS A 60 -25.15 13.87 0.47
CA LYS A 60 -25.00 15.32 0.65
C LYS A 60 -23.80 15.91 -0.09
N LYS A 61 -22.99 15.09 -0.76
CA LYS A 61 -21.72 15.47 -1.40
C LYS A 61 -20.72 16.15 -0.44
N ASP A 62 -20.74 15.76 0.83
CA ASP A 62 -19.91 16.38 1.87
C ASP A 62 -18.50 15.75 1.94
N LEU A 63 -17.62 16.17 1.02
CA LEU A 63 -16.23 15.70 0.97
C LEU A 63 -15.48 15.95 2.30
N LYS A 64 -15.71 17.11 2.94
CA LYS A 64 -15.05 17.45 4.21
C LYS A 64 -15.53 16.54 5.34
N GLY A 65 -16.84 16.30 5.42
CA GLY A 65 -17.43 15.40 6.41
C GLY A 65 -16.97 13.95 6.25
N ILE A 66 -16.83 13.44 5.01
CA ILE A 66 -16.28 12.10 4.73
C ILE A 66 -14.87 11.97 5.31
N TYR A 67 -13.99 12.93 5.04
CA TYR A 67 -12.61 12.85 5.52
C TYR A 67 -12.43 13.22 7.00
N LYS A 68 -13.41 13.88 7.62
CA LYS A 68 -13.46 14.09 9.07
C LYS A 68 -13.66 12.77 9.84
N ILE A 69 -14.28 11.77 9.22
CA ILE A 69 -14.46 10.43 9.80
C ILE A 69 -13.40 9.40 9.33
N VAL A 70 -12.34 9.88 8.67
CA VAL A 70 -11.09 9.13 8.46
C VAL A 70 -10.16 9.45 9.64
N LEU A 71 -10.35 8.71 10.73
CA LEU A 71 -9.65 8.92 12.00
C LEU A 71 -8.29 8.23 12.05
N ILE A 72 -7.99 7.38 11.07
CA ILE A 72 -6.62 6.96 10.78
C ILE A 72 -5.88 8.12 10.07
N ASP A 73 -4.57 8.26 10.30
CA ASP A 73 -3.76 9.34 9.73
C ASP A 73 -4.01 9.51 8.22
N GLU A 74 -3.97 8.41 7.48
CA GLU A 74 -4.33 8.30 6.06
C GLU A 74 -5.10 7.02 5.77
N LEU A 75 -5.91 7.03 4.69
CA LEU A 75 -6.57 5.83 4.20
C LEU A 75 -5.56 4.71 3.90
N LYS A 76 -5.93 3.46 4.21
CA LYS A 76 -5.16 2.27 3.83
C LYS A 76 -5.10 2.13 2.31
N ASN A 77 -6.24 2.34 1.65
CA ASN A 77 -6.35 2.47 0.20
C ASN A 77 -7.32 3.60 -0.17
N GLY A 78 -6.99 4.36 -1.23
CA GLY A 78 -7.80 5.48 -1.71
C GLY A 78 -7.07 6.83 -1.70
N PRO A 79 -7.77 7.91 -2.07
CA PRO A 79 -7.17 9.22 -2.26
C PRO A 79 -6.60 9.80 -0.97
N ARG A 80 -5.38 10.33 -1.05
CA ARG A 80 -4.67 10.98 0.06
C ARG A 80 -5.34 12.27 0.47
N LYS A 81 -5.29 12.62 1.76
CA LYS A 81 -5.89 13.87 2.27
C LYS A 81 -5.39 15.13 1.56
N ALA A 82 -4.12 15.17 1.17
CA ALA A 82 -3.54 16.33 0.48
C ALA A 82 -4.10 16.51 -0.95
N TYR A 83 -4.32 15.42 -1.69
CA TYR A 83 -4.89 15.45 -3.04
C TYR A 83 -6.25 16.14 -3.09
N LEU A 84 -7.04 15.97 -2.02
CA LEU A 84 -8.42 16.42 -1.95
C LEU A 84 -8.55 17.92 -1.70
N ARG A 85 -7.49 18.57 -1.19
CA ARG A 85 -7.53 19.99 -0.79
C ARG A 85 -7.92 20.91 -1.94
N SER A 86 -7.59 20.52 -3.18
CA SER A 86 -7.87 21.26 -4.40
C SER A 86 -8.96 20.62 -5.26
N LYS A 87 -9.72 19.65 -4.73
CA LYS A 87 -10.70 18.88 -5.50
C LYS A 87 -12.11 19.06 -4.95
N SER A 88 -13.07 19.14 -5.86
CA SER A 88 -14.49 19.05 -5.56
C SER A 88 -14.92 17.60 -5.36
N PHE A 89 -16.09 17.40 -4.76
CA PHE A 89 -16.67 16.06 -4.54
C PHE A 89 -16.79 15.26 -5.85
N ASP A 90 -17.37 15.86 -6.89
CA ASP A 90 -17.65 15.17 -8.17
C ASP A 90 -16.36 14.86 -8.96
N GLN A 91 -15.25 15.56 -8.69
CA GLN A 91 -13.95 15.21 -9.25
C GLN A 91 -13.35 13.94 -8.62
N ILE A 92 -13.72 13.62 -7.38
CA ILE A 92 -13.22 12.45 -6.67
C ILE A 92 -14.14 11.26 -6.85
N PHE A 93 -15.45 11.46 -6.69
CA PHE A 93 -16.44 10.40 -6.61
C PHE A 93 -17.31 10.38 -7.89
N PRO A 94 -17.11 9.40 -8.79
CA PRO A 94 -17.98 9.23 -9.96
C PRO A 94 -19.45 9.04 -9.56
N LYS A 95 -20.38 9.59 -10.33
CA LYS A 95 -21.83 9.51 -10.02
C LYS A 95 -22.32 8.07 -9.83
N GLU A 96 -21.92 7.17 -10.72
CA GLU A 96 -22.27 5.74 -10.62
C GLU A 96 -21.70 5.08 -9.36
N TRP A 97 -20.49 5.47 -8.97
CA TRP A 97 -19.85 4.98 -7.75
C TRP A 97 -20.63 5.41 -6.51
N VAL A 98 -21.05 6.69 -6.45
CA VAL A 98 -21.88 7.23 -5.37
C VAL A 98 -23.24 6.53 -5.33
N SER A 99 -23.87 6.33 -6.49
CA SER A 99 -25.15 5.63 -6.61
C SER A 99 -25.05 4.21 -6.03
N LYS A 100 -24.06 3.42 -6.45
CA LYS A 100 -23.83 2.06 -5.93
C LYS A 100 -23.75 2.01 -4.41
N ILE A 101 -23.03 2.94 -3.79
CA ILE A 101 -22.91 2.96 -2.33
C ILE A 101 -24.19 3.41 -1.66
N THR A 102 -24.78 4.52 -2.12
CA THR A 102 -25.98 5.10 -1.49
C THR A 102 -27.21 4.20 -1.60
N THR A 103 -27.27 3.29 -2.58
CA THR A 103 -28.34 2.29 -2.72
C THR A 103 -28.00 0.92 -2.13
N SER A 104 -26.74 0.68 -1.75
CA SER A 104 -26.33 -0.62 -1.18
C SER A 104 -26.91 -0.83 0.22
N LYS A 105 -27.17 -2.10 0.55
CA LYS A 105 -27.55 -2.50 1.91
C LYS A 105 -26.35 -2.34 2.85
N ILE A 106 -26.57 -1.73 4.01
CA ILE A 106 -25.57 -1.68 5.07
C ILE A 106 -25.60 -3.01 5.84
N PRO A 107 -24.45 -3.67 6.03
CA PRO A 107 -24.41 -4.92 6.78
C PRO A 107 -24.55 -4.69 8.30
N CYS A 108 -25.17 -5.64 9.00
CA CYS A 108 -25.20 -5.68 10.47
C CYS A 108 -23.99 -6.42 11.08
N ASN A 109 -23.26 -7.20 10.27
CA ASN A 109 -22.09 -7.97 10.69
C ASN A 109 -20.86 -7.60 9.86
N SER A 110 -19.70 -7.71 10.49
CA SER A 110 -18.41 -7.60 9.82
C SER A 110 -18.15 -8.77 8.87
N LEU A 111 -17.31 -8.54 7.86
CA LEU A 111 -16.72 -9.60 7.03
C LEU A 111 -15.50 -10.21 7.74
N GLY A 112 -15.77 -10.94 8.83
CA GLY A 112 -14.70 -11.50 9.64
C GLY A 112 -13.95 -10.43 10.44
N TRP A 113 -12.64 -10.64 10.58
CA TRP A 113 -11.71 -9.68 11.18
C TRP A 113 -11.40 -8.45 10.30
N ARG A 114 -11.95 -8.37 9.07
CA ARG A 114 -11.66 -7.27 8.12
C ARG A 114 -12.45 -5.99 8.40
N GLY A 115 -13.46 -6.07 9.26
CA GLY A 115 -14.41 -5.00 9.48
C GLY A 115 -15.57 -5.04 8.48
N PHE A 116 -16.13 -3.87 8.20
CA PHE A 116 -17.37 -3.70 7.46
C PHE A 116 -17.11 -3.12 6.07
N GLN A 117 -18.00 -3.44 5.13
CA GLN A 117 -17.93 -2.93 3.77
C GLN A 117 -19.28 -2.41 3.27
N LEU A 118 -19.24 -1.41 2.39
CA LEU A 118 -20.38 -0.95 1.59
C LEU A 118 -20.12 -1.26 0.11
N ALA A 119 -21.18 -1.61 -0.61
CA ALA A 119 -21.17 -1.91 -2.04
C ALA A 119 -19.98 -2.80 -2.46
N ASP A 120 -19.92 -4.02 -1.92
CA ASP A 120 -18.91 -5.03 -2.29
C ASP A 120 -17.45 -4.55 -2.17
N GLY A 121 -17.19 -3.75 -1.14
CA GLY A 121 -15.83 -3.34 -0.78
C GLY A 121 -15.38 -2.05 -1.43
N LEU A 122 -16.29 -1.24 -1.98
CA LEU A 122 -15.95 0.11 -2.43
C LEU A 122 -15.58 1.04 -1.27
N ILE A 123 -16.22 0.86 -0.10
CA ILE A 123 -15.78 1.47 1.15
C ILE A 123 -15.58 0.39 2.20
N TRP A 124 -14.45 0.47 2.91
CA TRP A 124 -14.19 -0.34 4.10
C TRP A 124 -14.11 0.57 5.33
N TYR A 125 -14.70 0.13 6.43
CA TYR A 125 -14.65 0.84 7.71
C TYR A 125 -14.61 -0.14 8.89
N ASP A 126 -14.04 0.31 10.00
CA ASP A 126 -13.90 -0.50 11.20
C ASP A 126 -13.61 0.38 12.42
N LEU A 127 -13.56 -0.24 13.60
CA LEU A 127 -13.06 0.39 14.82
C LEU A 127 -11.55 0.61 14.75
N THR A 128 -11.10 1.78 15.16
CA THR A 128 -9.68 2.06 15.46
C THR A 128 -9.26 1.36 16.74
N PRO A 129 -7.95 1.21 17.01
CA PRO A 129 -7.45 0.75 18.31
C PRO A 129 -7.94 1.60 19.51
N SER A 130 -8.36 2.84 19.26
CA SER A 130 -8.96 3.74 20.25
C SER A 130 -10.48 3.59 20.41
N GLY A 131 -11.09 2.57 19.79
CA GLY A 131 -12.52 2.29 19.89
C GLY A 131 -13.41 3.27 19.10
N LYS A 132 -12.87 3.98 18.11
CA LYS A 132 -13.65 4.93 17.29
C LYS A 132 -13.86 4.38 15.88
N TRP A 133 -15.06 4.49 15.35
CA TRP A 133 -15.34 4.10 13.97
C TRP A 133 -14.63 5.01 12.96
N SER A 134 -13.95 4.41 11.99
CA SER A 134 -13.23 5.13 10.94
C SER A 134 -13.40 4.45 9.60
N ILE A 135 -13.51 5.26 8.54
CA ILE A 135 -13.26 4.76 7.18
C ILE A 135 -11.78 4.33 7.10
N GLN A 136 -11.54 3.14 6.58
CA GLN A 136 -10.21 2.58 6.35
C GLN A 136 -9.80 2.66 4.88
N SER A 137 -10.71 2.40 3.95
CA SER A 137 -10.42 2.41 2.51
C SER A 137 -11.57 2.97 1.70
N ILE A 138 -11.22 3.67 0.62
CA ILE A 138 -12.14 4.15 -0.42
C ILE A 138 -11.57 3.71 -1.77
N ASN A 139 -12.22 2.74 -2.41
CA ASN A 139 -11.73 2.04 -3.60
C ASN A 139 -12.51 2.49 -4.84
N GLY A 140 -11.87 2.48 -6.02
CA GLY A 140 -12.57 2.73 -7.29
C GLY A 140 -12.97 4.20 -7.54
N VAL A 141 -12.34 5.13 -6.83
CA VAL A 141 -12.54 6.58 -6.98
C VAL A 141 -11.34 7.22 -7.68
N ASN A 142 -11.51 8.45 -8.17
CA ASN A 142 -10.42 9.19 -8.78
C ASN A 142 -9.37 9.56 -7.74
N GLN A 143 -8.11 9.27 -8.05
CA GLN A 143 -6.97 9.54 -7.20
C GLN A 143 -5.78 10.04 -8.04
N GLU A 144 -4.85 10.71 -7.37
CA GLU A 144 -3.57 11.12 -7.95
C GLU A 144 -2.79 9.92 -8.49
N ASN A 145 -2.26 10.08 -9.71
CA ASN A 145 -1.28 9.17 -10.27
C ASN A 145 0.12 9.67 -9.94
N PHE A 146 0.86 8.91 -9.15
CA PHE A 146 2.26 9.19 -8.81
C PHE A 146 3.25 8.26 -9.46
N GLU A 147 2.74 7.26 -10.18
CA GLU A 147 3.58 6.25 -10.74
C GLU A 147 4.32 6.85 -11.91
N ASP A 148 5.65 6.87 -11.83
CA ASP A 148 6.47 7.17 -12.99
C ASP A 148 6.48 5.96 -13.91
N ASN A 149 5.52 5.94 -14.83
CA ASN A 149 5.36 4.86 -15.80
C ASN A 149 6.56 4.70 -16.74
N ASN A 150 7.49 5.67 -16.75
CA ASN A 150 8.72 5.58 -17.53
C ASN A 150 9.82 4.77 -16.81
N ILE A 151 9.66 4.48 -15.52
CA ILE A 151 10.64 3.74 -14.72
C ILE A 151 10.16 2.31 -14.46
N VAL A 152 10.53 1.40 -15.35
CA VAL A 152 10.28 -0.04 -15.20
C VAL A 152 11.48 -0.75 -14.58
N GLY A 153 11.36 -1.02 -13.28
CA GLY A 153 12.37 -1.71 -12.48
C GLY A 153 13.59 -0.86 -12.17
N TRP A 154 14.35 -1.27 -11.16
CA TRP A 154 15.59 -0.58 -10.78
C TRP A 154 16.73 -1.09 -11.64
N ARG A 155 17.07 -0.33 -12.69
CA ARG A 155 18.17 -0.66 -13.62
C ARG A 155 19.50 -0.12 -13.12
N THR A 156 20.50 -1.00 -13.14
CA THR A 156 21.91 -0.67 -12.90
C THR A 156 22.72 -1.05 -14.13
N LYS A 157 24.01 -0.72 -14.15
CA LYS A 157 24.94 -1.17 -15.20
C LYS A 157 25.01 -2.70 -15.36
N LYS A 158 24.64 -3.46 -14.33
CA LYS A 158 24.66 -4.94 -14.32
C LYS A 158 23.31 -5.58 -14.70
N GLY A 159 22.27 -4.77 -14.85
CA GLY A 159 20.91 -5.23 -15.14
C GLY A 159 19.88 -4.72 -14.13
N ILE A 160 18.68 -5.29 -14.20
CA ILE A 160 17.57 -4.98 -13.30
C ILE A 160 17.77 -5.72 -11.97
N ILE A 161 17.64 -4.99 -10.86
CA ILE A 161 17.69 -5.57 -9.51
C ILE A 161 16.49 -6.51 -9.31
N SER A 162 16.77 -7.75 -8.91
CA SER A 162 15.74 -8.73 -8.55
C SER A 162 14.98 -8.30 -7.29
N PRO A 163 13.66 -8.54 -7.18
CA PRO A 163 12.91 -8.31 -5.94
C PRO A 163 13.54 -8.98 -4.70
N THR A 164 14.19 -10.13 -4.88
CA THR A 164 14.87 -10.87 -3.80
C THR A 164 16.07 -10.12 -3.21
N CYS A 165 16.61 -9.13 -3.91
CA CYS A 165 17.75 -8.35 -3.46
C CYS A 165 17.37 -7.16 -2.58
N LEU A 166 16.09 -6.82 -2.48
CA LEU A 166 15.61 -5.69 -1.69
C LEU A 166 15.43 -6.15 -0.22
N PRO A 167 16.27 -5.69 0.72
CA PRO A 167 16.20 -6.13 2.11
C PRO A 167 14.98 -5.50 2.81
N THR A 168 13.89 -6.25 2.90
CA THR A 168 12.66 -5.81 3.57
C THR A 168 12.72 -6.04 5.07
N PHE A 169 11.68 -5.61 5.80
CA PHE A 169 11.46 -5.93 7.21
C PHE A 169 10.00 -6.38 7.37
N GLY A 170 9.58 -7.28 6.48
CA GLY A 170 8.19 -7.64 6.26
C GLY A 170 7.48 -8.20 7.50
N HIS A 171 6.22 -8.59 7.31
CA HIS A 171 5.33 -9.01 8.41
C HIS A 171 5.92 -10.14 9.28
N PHE A 172 6.76 -11.01 8.69
CA PHE A 172 7.39 -12.15 9.36
C PHE A 172 8.87 -11.93 9.72
N GLU A 173 9.39 -10.71 9.60
CA GLU A 173 10.82 -10.41 9.86
C GLU A 173 11.09 -9.79 11.24
N ASN A 174 10.17 -9.93 12.19
CA ASN A 174 10.35 -9.45 13.56
C ASN A 174 11.57 -10.10 14.24
N THR A 175 11.87 -11.35 13.90
CA THR A 175 13.07 -12.07 14.36
C THR A 175 14.36 -11.36 13.94
N LYS A 176 14.44 -10.89 12.68
CA LYS A 176 15.59 -10.11 12.20
C LYS A 176 15.75 -8.83 13.00
N ILE A 177 14.66 -8.08 13.21
CA ILE A 177 14.68 -6.87 14.04
C ILE A 177 15.18 -7.17 15.46
N ASN A 178 14.68 -8.23 16.09
CA ASN A 178 15.08 -8.62 17.44
C ASN A 178 16.59 -8.91 17.53
N PHE A 179 17.14 -9.72 16.63
CA PHE A 179 18.56 -10.07 16.64
C PHE A 179 19.48 -8.85 16.49
N TYR A 180 19.18 -7.96 15.55
CA TYR A 180 19.95 -6.72 15.41
C TYR A 180 19.75 -5.79 16.61
N SER A 181 18.54 -5.69 17.14
CA SER A 181 18.26 -4.85 18.32
C SER A 181 19.00 -5.32 19.55
N GLU A 182 19.08 -6.62 19.79
CA GLU A 182 19.85 -7.19 20.89
C GLU A 182 21.36 -6.98 20.67
N LYS A 183 21.88 -7.34 19.49
CA LYS A 183 23.30 -7.24 19.18
C LYS A 183 23.84 -5.81 19.29
N PHE A 184 23.08 -4.84 18.80
CA PHE A 184 23.48 -3.43 18.75
C PHE A 184 22.81 -2.57 19.84
N LYS A 185 22.17 -3.20 20.83
CA LYS A 185 21.52 -2.54 21.98
C LYS A 185 20.51 -1.45 21.58
N ILE A 186 19.74 -1.69 20.50
CA ILE A 186 18.74 -0.76 19.99
C ILE A 186 17.43 -0.92 20.77
N LYS A 187 17.13 0.06 21.63
CA LYS A 187 15.94 0.07 22.49
C LYS A 187 14.63 0.24 21.70
N ASP A 188 14.60 1.20 20.78
CA ASP A 188 13.40 1.54 20.01
C ASP A 188 13.30 0.70 18.73
N LYS A 189 12.72 -0.50 18.88
CA LYS A 189 12.54 -1.47 17.78
C LYS A 189 11.59 -0.95 16.68
N ILE A 190 10.58 -0.16 17.05
CA ILE A 190 9.60 0.39 16.11
C ILE A 190 10.27 1.44 15.22
N LYS A 191 11.04 2.35 15.80
CA LYS A 191 11.81 3.36 15.05
C LYS A 191 12.91 2.73 14.21
N PHE A 192 13.54 1.66 14.69
CA PHE A 192 14.49 0.90 13.89
C PHE A 192 13.84 0.27 12.66
N LYS A 193 12.71 -0.42 12.83
CA LYS A 193 11.96 -1.02 11.72
C LYS A 193 11.47 0.03 10.70
N THR A 194 11.00 1.19 11.18
CA THR A 194 10.41 2.23 10.31
C THR A 194 11.44 3.20 9.73
N SER A 195 12.61 3.34 10.36
CA SER A 195 13.70 4.24 9.93
C SER A 195 15.08 3.58 10.02
N PRO A 196 15.30 2.44 9.34
CA PRO A 196 16.54 1.66 9.42
C PRO A 196 17.79 2.46 9.02
N GLY A 197 17.68 3.40 8.08
CA GLY A 197 18.78 4.27 7.66
C GLY A 197 19.36 5.15 8.77
N LYS A 198 18.63 5.35 9.87
CA LYS A 198 19.14 6.05 11.07
C LYS A 198 20.16 5.24 11.86
N TYR A 199 20.27 3.93 11.62
CA TYR A 199 21.09 3.00 12.39
C TYR A 199 22.16 2.31 11.53
N ILE A 200 21.94 2.17 10.22
CA ILE A 200 22.91 1.55 9.30
C ILE A 200 24.06 2.53 9.03
N GLY A 201 25.30 2.06 9.20
CA GLY A 201 26.54 2.83 9.13
C GLY A 201 27.35 2.71 10.43
N LYS A 202 27.46 3.80 11.19
CA LYS A 202 28.19 3.85 12.47
C LYS A 202 27.69 2.86 13.53
N THR A 203 26.37 2.74 13.73
CA THR A 203 25.80 1.85 14.76
C THR A 203 25.78 0.40 14.29
N ILE A 204 25.21 0.15 13.10
CA ILE A 204 25.17 -1.17 12.47
C ILE A 204 26.07 -1.10 11.23
N PRO A 205 27.26 -1.73 11.23
CA PRO A 205 28.13 -1.71 10.07
C PRO A 205 27.41 -2.16 8.80
N ILE A 206 27.72 -1.52 7.67
CA ILE A 206 27.17 -1.94 6.38
C ILE A 206 27.57 -3.41 6.11
N ASN A 207 26.68 -4.16 5.46
CA ASN A 207 26.90 -5.58 5.17
C ASN A 207 27.12 -6.46 6.41
N TYR A 208 26.79 -5.98 7.62
CA TYR A 208 26.85 -6.81 8.81
C TYR A 208 25.83 -7.93 8.71
N GLN A 209 26.27 -9.17 8.90
CA GLN A 209 25.43 -10.38 8.82
C GLN A 209 25.32 -11.03 10.19
N ILE A 210 24.13 -11.55 10.50
CA ILE A 210 23.87 -12.37 11.69
C ILE A 210 23.48 -13.77 11.22
N GLU A 211 24.10 -14.81 11.78
CA GLU A 211 23.73 -16.19 11.49
C GLU A 211 22.31 -16.48 11.98
N HIS A 212 21.53 -17.17 11.14
CA HIS A 212 20.20 -17.62 11.54
C HIS A 212 20.32 -18.72 12.61
N PRO A 213 19.38 -18.85 13.58
CA PRO A 213 19.40 -19.96 14.54
C PRO A 213 19.38 -21.36 13.93
N THR A 214 18.85 -21.50 12.71
CA THR A 214 18.86 -22.75 11.93
C THR A 214 20.05 -22.87 10.98
N HIS A 215 21.04 -21.98 11.12
CA HIS A 215 22.30 -22.06 10.39
C HIS A 215 23.01 -23.37 10.76
N ILE A 216 23.36 -24.17 9.75
CA ILE A 216 24.15 -25.39 9.95
C ILE A 216 25.34 -25.32 9.01
N LYS A 217 26.53 -25.14 9.59
CA LYS A 217 27.80 -25.09 8.86
C LYS A 217 27.92 -26.30 7.92
N GLY A 218 28.20 -26.04 6.64
CA GLY A 218 28.31 -27.09 5.62
C GLY A 218 26.99 -27.62 5.03
N ARG A 219 25.82 -27.25 5.58
CA ARG A 219 24.49 -27.66 5.04
C ARG A 219 23.66 -26.49 4.52
N ASN A 220 23.63 -25.37 5.24
CA ASN A 220 22.91 -24.17 4.82
C ASN A 220 23.69 -22.91 5.23
N ASN A 221 23.44 -21.79 4.55
CA ASN A 221 24.13 -20.53 4.82
C ASN A 221 23.14 -19.41 5.16
N TYR A 222 22.17 -19.71 6.02
CA TYR A 222 21.14 -18.75 6.38
C TYR A 222 21.72 -17.65 7.26
N VAL A 223 21.75 -16.45 6.70
CA VAL A 223 22.19 -15.23 7.38
C VAL A 223 21.12 -14.15 7.20
N TYR A 224 20.90 -13.39 8.25
CA TYR A 224 20.18 -12.14 8.18
C TYR A 224 21.13 -11.02 7.76
N SER A 225 20.68 -10.19 6.81
CA SER A 225 21.33 -8.94 6.46
C SER A 225 20.31 -7.81 6.38
N LEU A 226 20.75 -6.59 6.70
CA LEU A 226 19.96 -5.36 6.49
C LEU A 226 20.26 -4.69 5.16
N THR A 227 21.37 -5.04 4.52
CA THR A 227 21.85 -4.42 3.28
C THR A 227 22.28 -5.50 2.31
N THR A 228 22.10 -5.25 1.02
CA THR A 228 22.49 -6.21 -0.02
C THR A 228 23.64 -5.65 -0.83
N ASN A 229 24.77 -6.36 -0.90
CA ASN A 229 25.83 -6.03 -1.85
C ASN A 229 25.32 -6.21 -3.28
N LEU A 230 25.48 -5.19 -4.12
CA LEU A 230 24.94 -5.18 -5.48
C LEU A 230 25.56 -6.29 -6.35
N ASN A 231 26.85 -6.59 -6.17
CA ASN A 231 27.51 -7.65 -6.93
C ASN A 231 26.94 -9.02 -6.56
N ASP A 232 26.67 -9.25 -5.27
CA ASP A 232 26.05 -10.48 -4.79
C ASP A 232 24.62 -10.65 -5.33
N CYS A 233 23.86 -9.56 -5.46
CA CYS A 233 22.52 -9.58 -6.05
C CYS A 233 22.50 -10.17 -7.47
N PHE A 234 23.52 -9.89 -8.28
CA PHE A 234 23.62 -10.41 -9.64
C PHE A 234 24.36 -11.75 -9.74
N LYS A 235 24.99 -12.21 -8.66
CA LYS A 235 25.70 -13.49 -8.59
C LYS A 235 24.85 -14.60 -7.98
N TRP A 236 24.02 -14.30 -6.99
CA TRP A 236 23.32 -15.27 -6.15
C TRP A 236 21.81 -15.02 -6.08
N SER A 237 21.05 -16.11 -5.89
CA SER A 237 19.66 -16.01 -5.43
C SER A 237 19.61 -15.71 -3.95
N LEU A 238 19.09 -14.55 -3.58
CA LEU A 238 18.84 -14.17 -2.19
C LEU A 238 17.39 -14.48 -1.81
N GLN A 239 16.92 -15.72 -1.98
CA GLN A 239 15.53 -16.06 -1.64
C GLN A 239 15.25 -15.88 -0.14
N ASN A 240 14.16 -15.17 0.17
CA ASN A 240 13.49 -15.13 1.48
C ASN A 240 14.30 -14.52 2.64
N GLY A 241 15.20 -13.56 2.39
CA GLY A 241 16.00 -12.97 3.47
C GLY A 241 17.00 -13.95 4.10
N PHE A 242 17.23 -15.08 3.42
CA PHE A 242 18.20 -16.10 3.79
C PHE A 242 19.20 -16.23 2.65
N GLY A 243 20.48 -15.93 2.91
CA GLY A 243 21.55 -16.07 1.93
C GLY A 243 21.83 -17.53 1.55
N LYS A 244 20.95 -18.20 0.80
CA LYS A 244 21.38 -19.40 0.06
C LYS A 244 22.38 -18.94 -0.98
N LYS A 245 23.68 -19.18 -0.76
CA LYS A 245 24.71 -19.12 -1.81
C LYS A 245 24.49 -20.28 -2.82
N LYS A 246 23.30 -20.37 -3.42
CA LYS A 246 23.05 -21.20 -4.61
C LYS A 246 23.08 -20.25 -5.81
N SER A 247 23.73 -20.66 -6.90
CA SER A 247 23.86 -19.95 -8.18
C SER A 247 22.54 -19.89 -8.96
N GLU A 248 21.48 -19.54 -8.23
CA GLU A 248 20.08 -19.48 -8.60
C GLU A 248 19.67 -18.26 -9.44
N LYS A 249 20.08 -18.02 -10.69
CA LYS A 249 19.57 -16.80 -11.39
C LYS A 249 18.08 -16.94 -11.74
N TYR A 250 17.20 -16.16 -11.09
CA TYR A 250 15.80 -16.04 -11.54
C TYR A 250 15.71 -15.14 -12.76
N GLU A 251 15.00 -15.63 -13.77
CA GLU A 251 14.52 -14.77 -14.85
C GLU A 251 13.48 -13.79 -14.29
N LEU A 252 13.54 -12.55 -14.75
CA LEU A 252 12.64 -11.49 -14.33
C LEU A 252 11.62 -11.18 -15.43
N VAL A 253 10.40 -10.86 -15.02
CA VAL A 253 9.31 -10.48 -15.92
C VAL A 253 8.76 -9.13 -15.49
N ALA A 254 8.68 -8.18 -16.43
CA ALA A 254 7.96 -6.93 -16.22
C ALA A 254 6.49 -7.09 -16.63
N PHE A 255 5.56 -6.69 -15.74
CA PHE A 255 4.12 -6.66 -16.02
C PHE A 255 3.44 -5.59 -15.17
N ASN A 256 2.59 -4.73 -15.76
CA ASN A 256 1.93 -3.62 -15.07
C ASN A 256 2.88 -2.75 -14.21
N ASN A 257 4.09 -2.49 -14.71
CA ASN A 257 5.19 -1.78 -14.05
C ASN A 257 5.74 -2.44 -12.78
N PHE A 258 5.34 -3.67 -12.49
CA PHE A 258 6.00 -4.52 -11.50
C PHE A 258 7.08 -5.38 -12.14
N ILE A 259 8.13 -5.64 -11.36
CA ILE A 259 9.15 -6.64 -11.64
C ILE A 259 8.85 -7.88 -10.81
N TYR A 260 8.58 -8.98 -11.50
CA TYR A 260 8.29 -10.29 -10.92
C TYR A 260 9.43 -11.27 -11.17
N LEU A 261 9.46 -12.34 -10.37
CA LEU A 261 10.17 -13.56 -10.73
C LEU A 261 9.32 -14.37 -11.73
N LYS A 262 9.95 -14.90 -12.78
CA LYS A 262 9.29 -15.82 -13.73
C LYS A 262 8.81 -17.07 -13.00
N ASN A 263 7.61 -17.52 -13.32
CA ASN A 263 7.11 -18.79 -12.79
C ASN A 263 7.85 -19.95 -13.47
N ARG A 264 8.30 -20.92 -12.68
CA ARG A 264 9.02 -22.10 -13.18
C ARG A 264 8.23 -23.40 -13.07
N TYR A 265 7.09 -23.38 -12.39
CA TYR A 265 6.32 -24.57 -12.05
C TYR A 265 5.01 -24.64 -12.85
N GLU A 266 4.35 -23.50 -13.04
CA GLU A 266 3.08 -23.42 -13.75
C GLU A 266 3.28 -22.88 -15.16
N LYS A 267 3.27 -23.77 -16.16
CA LYS A 267 3.49 -23.40 -17.58
C LYS A 267 2.56 -22.29 -18.09
N ASN A 268 1.35 -22.19 -17.52
CA ASN A 268 0.33 -21.23 -17.94
C ASN A 268 0.46 -19.86 -17.25
N LYS A 269 1.32 -19.72 -16.23
CA LYS A 269 1.54 -18.45 -15.54
C LYS A 269 2.87 -17.86 -15.97
N LYS A 270 2.85 -16.64 -16.49
CA LYS A 270 4.06 -15.94 -16.93
C LYS A 270 4.98 -15.55 -15.76
N TYR A 271 4.42 -15.32 -14.58
CA TYR A 271 5.15 -14.83 -13.41
C TYR A 271 4.54 -15.35 -12.10
N ASP A 272 5.34 -15.33 -11.02
CA ASP A 272 4.96 -15.87 -9.70
C ASP A 272 4.51 -14.75 -8.75
N HIS A 273 3.19 -14.67 -8.51
CA HIS A 273 2.58 -13.71 -7.61
C HIS A 273 2.84 -14.00 -6.13
N PHE A 274 3.19 -15.23 -5.76
CA PHE A 274 3.43 -15.65 -4.39
C PHE A 274 4.89 -15.38 -3.96
N LYS A 275 5.74 -15.00 -4.91
CA LYS A 275 7.11 -14.55 -4.65
C LYS A 275 7.19 -13.03 -4.55
N PRO A 276 8.26 -12.52 -3.90
CA PRO A 276 8.51 -11.09 -3.84
C PRO A 276 8.51 -10.47 -5.24
N HIS A 277 7.78 -9.38 -5.38
CA HIS A 277 7.79 -8.52 -6.55
C HIS A 277 7.68 -7.06 -6.11
N TYR A 278 8.18 -6.16 -6.95
CA TYR A 278 8.21 -4.74 -6.61
C TYR A 278 7.87 -3.85 -7.79
N LYS A 279 7.48 -2.62 -7.47
CA LYS A 279 7.26 -1.53 -8.41
C LYS A 279 7.92 -0.26 -7.87
N ILE A 280 8.63 0.44 -8.74
CA ILE A 280 9.12 1.79 -8.41
C ILE A 280 7.94 2.74 -8.48
N LEU A 281 7.74 3.52 -7.42
CA LEU A 281 6.73 4.56 -7.38
C LEU A 281 7.31 5.91 -7.76
N LYS A 282 8.48 6.26 -7.23
CA LYS A 282 9.09 7.58 -7.44
C LYS A 282 10.60 7.54 -7.24
N LYS A 283 11.34 8.30 -8.05
CA LYS A 283 12.76 8.57 -7.81
C LYS A 283 12.91 9.58 -6.66
N ILE A 284 13.83 9.30 -5.74
CA ILE A 284 14.11 10.16 -4.58
C ILE A 284 15.35 10.99 -4.87
N ASP A 285 15.28 12.28 -4.54
CA ASP A 285 16.43 13.17 -4.67
C ASP A 285 17.54 12.81 -3.68
N LEU A 286 18.78 13.14 -4.04
CA LEU A 286 19.94 12.76 -3.23
C LEU A 286 19.99 13.48 -1.88
N LYS A 287 19.42 14.69 -1.76
CA LYS A 287 19.37 15.43 -0.50
C LYS A 287 18.50 14.67 0.51
N THR A 288 17.31 14.22 0.10
CA THR A 288 16.43 13.39 0.92
C THR A 288 17.07 12.05 1.26
N CYS A 289 17.72 11.39 0.30
CA CYS A 289 18.41 10.12 0.56
C CYS A 289 19.50 10.28 1.63
N ASN A 290 20.39 11.26 1.47
CA ASN A 290 21.47 11.53 2.43
C ASN A 290 20.93 11.92 3.81
N LYS A 291 19.81 12.64 3.89
CA LYS A 291 19.13 12.97 5.17
C LYS A 291 18.63 11.72 5.90
N LEU A 292 18.28 10.66 5.17
CA LEU A 292 17.84 9.38 5.73
C LEU A 292 19.01 8.46 6.10
N ALA A 293 20.17 8.65 5.49
CA ALA A 293 21.39 7.83 5.59
C ALA A 293 22.47 8.46 6.50
N LYS A 294 22.09 9.13 7.60
CA LYS A 294 23.01 10.00 8.37
C LYS A 294 24.25 9.33 8.96
N GLN A 295 24.21 8.02 9.16
CA GLN A 295 25.31 7.29 9.76
C GLN A 295 26.25 6.65 8.73
N LEU A 296 25.94 6.77 7.44
CA LEU A 296 26.79 6.26 6.36
C LEU A 296 27.87 7.30 6.02
N THR A 297 29.09 6.82 5.78
CA THR A 297 30.24 7.67 5.47
C THR A 297 30.11 8.29 4.09
N ASN A 298 29.60 7.52 3.14
CA ASN A 298 29.47 7.90 1.74
C ASN A 298 28.06 8.35 1.38
N LYS A 299 27.97 9.15 0.32
CA LYS A 299 26.70 9.70 -0.18
C LYS A 299 25.93 8.66 -1.00
N CYS A 300 24.60 8.81 -1.00
CA CYS A 300 23.74 8.07 -1.91
C CYS A 300 24.06 8.40 -3.38
N LYS A 301 24.11 7.37 -4.23
CA LYS A 301 24.20 7.51 -5.70
C LYS A 301 22.84 7.67 -6.34
N GLU A 302 21.86 6.95 -5.83
CA GLU A 302 20.47 7.00 -6.27
C GLU A 302 19.56 6.44 -5.18
N ALA A 303 18.27 6.78 -5.25
CA ALA A 303 17.28 6.27 -4.34
C ALA A 303 15.89 6.25 -4.98
N TYR A 304 15.06 5.31 -4.54
CA TYR A 304 13.70 5.14 -5.03
C TYR A 304 12.75 4.82 -3.89
N LEU A 305 11.53 5.35 -3.98
CA LEU A 305 10.38 4.84 -3.26
C LEU A 305 9.84 3.64 -4.03
N ILE A 306 9.84 2.48 -3.38
CA ILE A 306 9.49 1.19 -3.96
C ILE A 306 8.34 0.57 -3.16
N SER A 307 7.30 0.13 -3.85
CA SER A 307 6.32 -0.81 -3.30
C SER A 307 6.84 -2.23 -3.50
N ILE A 308 6.96 -3.02 -2.44
CA ILE A 308 7.43 -4.41 -2.50
C ILE A 308 6.62 -5.30 -1.57
N GLY A 309 6.34 -6.52 -2.02
CA GLY A 309 5.59 -7.51 -1.28
C GLY A 309 5.38 -8.79 -2.09
N TYR A 310 4.44 -9.61 -1.63
CA TYR A 310 3.99 -10.82 -2.32
C TYR A 310 2.51 -11.08 -1.98
N GLN A 311 1.83 -11.87 -2.81
CA GLN A 311 0.52 -12.40 -2.47
C GLN A 311 0.70 -13.55 -1.48
N SER A 312 0.08 -13.49 -0.31
CA SER A 312 0.09 -14.62 0.63
C SER A 312 -0.94 -15.70 0.26
N GLY A 313 -1.81 -15.42 -0.72
CA GLY A 313 -2.97 -16.25 -1.02
C GLY A 313 -4.07 -16.13 0.02
N GLY A 314 -5.14 -16.91 -0.21
CA GLY A 314 -6.33 -16.91 0.63
C GLY A 314 -6.94 -15.52 0.76
N THR A 315 -7.51 -15.24 1.92
CA THR A 315 -8.24 -14.00 2.15
C THR A 315 -7.33 -12.84 2.64
N ILE A 316 -6.07 -13.11 3.01
CA ILE A 316 -5.11 -12.08 3.49
C ILE A 316 -4.62 -11.18 2.34
N GLY A 317 -4.48 -11.73 1.13
CA GLY A 317 -4.12 -10.98 -0.06
C GLY A 317 -2.67 -10.51 -0.10
N TRP A 318 -2.45 -9.23 -0.40
CA TRP A 318 -1.12 -8.64 -0.56
C TRP A 318 -0.45 -8.36 0.78
N LEU A 319 0.73 -8.94 1.00
CA LEU A 319 1.60 -8.64 2.14
C LEU A 319 2.84 -7.91 1.65
N GLY A 320 3.00 -6.66 2.09
CA GLY A 320 4.13 -5.83 1.67
C GLY A 320 4.10 -4.46 2.31
N GLY A 321 4.85 -3.54 1.72
CA GLY A 321 4.77 -2.13 2.08
C GLY A 321 5.64 -1.27 1.17
N TYR A 322 5.95 -0.09 1.66
CA TYR A 322 6.57 0.97 0.88
C TYR A 322 7.89 1.34 1.51
N TYR A 323 8.96 1.28 0.74
CA TYR A 323 10.32 1.48 1.22
C TYR A 323 11.01 2.56 0.40
N ILE A 324 11.73 3.43 1.08
CA ILE A 324 12.78 4.21 0.43
C ILE A 324 14.05 3.39 0.53
N PHE A 325 14.58 2.97 -0.62
CA PHE A 325 15.88 2.34 -0.73
C PHE A 325 16.88 3.31 -1.36
N GLY A 326 18.13 3.27 -0.90
CA GLY A 326 19.25 3.96 -1.51
C GLY A 326 20.31 2.99 -2.00
N LEU A 327 20.99 3.34 -3.10
CA LEU A 327 22.24 2.72 -3.50
C LEU A 327 23.39 3.56 -2.96
N ILE A 328 24.20 2.98 -2.08
CA ILE A 328 25.32 3.65 -1.41
C ILE A 328 26.61 2.91 -1.72
N GLU A 329 27.66 3.67 -2.01
CA GLU A 329 29.00 3.13 -2.20
C GLU A 329 29.74 3.06 -0.87
N GLU A 330 30.40 1.96 -0.55
CA GLU A 330 31.22 1.83 0.66
C GLU A 330 32.35 0.83 0.39
N LYS A 331 33.60 1.22 0.65
CA LYS A 331 34.80 0.37 0.44
C LYS A 331 34.81 -0.28 -0.96
N ASN A 332 34.67 0.52 -2.01
CA ASN A 332 34.63 0.11 -3.42
C ASN A 332 33.52 -0.90 -3.78
N ASN A 333 32.49 -1.01 -2.96
CA ASN A 333 31.31 -1.84 -3.22
C ASN A 333 30.04 -0.99 -3.19
N GLU A 334 29.03 -1.40 -3.93
CA GLU A 334 27.72 -0.75 -3.90
C GLU A 334 26.73 -1.61 -3.11
N TYR A 335 25.92 -0.96 -2.28
CA TYR A 335 24.96 -1.61 -1.40
C TYR A 335 23.58 -1.01 -1.58
N ILE A 336 22.60 -1.90 -1.68
CA ILE A 336 21.19 -1.56 -1.58
C ILE A 336 20.84 -1.48 -0.08
N VAL A 337 20.43 -0.30 0.37
CA VAL A 337 20.18 -0.01 1.78
C VAL A 337 18.72 0.43 1.97
N PRO A 338 17.97 -0.19 2.90
CA PRO A 338 16.66 0.28 3.29
C PRO A 338 16.83 1.49 4.20
N LEU A 339 16.28 2.63 3.79
CA LEU A 339 16.44 3.89 4.50
C LEU A 339 15.21 4.22 5.35
N LYS A 340 14.01 3.90 4.83
CA LYS A 340 12.74 4.18 5.50
C LYS A 340 11.66 3.19 5.06
N PHE A 341 10.76 2.84 5.97
CA PHE A 341 9.61 1.97 5.72
C PHE A 341 8.31 2.68 6.09
N PHE A 342 7.28 2.44 5.28
CA PHE A 342 5.91 2.84 5.51
C PHE A 342 4.98 1.66 5.26
N ASN A 343 4.01 1.50 6.17
CA ASN A 343 2.93 0.54 6.01
C ASN A 343 1.89 0.98 4.96
N LEU A 344 1.73 2.29 4.74
CA LEU A 344 0.74 2.87 3.81
C LEU A 344 1.38 3.72 2.70
N LYS A 345 0.81 3.63 1.49
CA LYS A 345 1.24 4.41 0.32
C LYS A 345 1.15 5.91 0.59
N ASN A 346 0.00 6.34 1.11
CA ASN A 346 -0.30 7.75 1.33
C ASN A 346 0.63 8.39 2.38
N LEU A 347 1.07 7.62 3.40
CA LEU A 347 2.08 8.07 4.35
C LEU A 347 3.46 8.24 3.70
N ALA A 348 3.84 7.32 2.81
CA ALA A 348 5.09 7.43 2.06
C ALA A 348 5.10 8.67 1.16
N LEU A 349 3.99 8.93 0.45
CA LEU A 349 3.86 10.08 -0.43
C LEU A 349 3.83 11.41 0.35
N ASN A 350 3.08 11.47 1.45
CA ASN A 350 3.09 12.62 2.37
C ASN A 350 4.49 12.93 2.90
N PHE A 351 5.32 11.91 3.12
CA PHE A 351 6.69 12.12 3.57
C PHE A 351 7.56 12.81 2.51
N LEU A 352 7.34 12.49 1.23
CA LEU A 352 8.08 13.06 0.10
C LEU A 352 7.68 14.49 -0.27
N GLU A 353 6.50 14.97 0.15
CA GLU A 353 6.13 16.38 -0.06
C GLU A 353 6.69 17.30 1.04
N LYS A 354 6.99 16.74 2.21
CA LYS A 354 7.48 17.50 3.38
C LYS A 354 8.99 17.62 3.45
N ASN A 355 9.73 16.89 2.60
CA ASN A 355 11.19 16.80 2.59
C ASN A 355 11.70 16.95 1.18
#